data_AF-A0A5D0U0W9-F1
#
_entry.id   AF-A0A5D0U0W9-F1
#
_cell.length_a   1.000
_cell.length_b   1.000
_cell.length_c   1.000
_cell.angle_alpha   90.00
_cell.angle_beta   90.00
_cell.angle_gamma   90.00
#
_symmetry.space_group_name_H-M   'P 1'
#
loop_
_entity.id
_entity.type
_entity.pdbx_description
1 polymer ?
#
loop_
_entity_poly.entity_id
_entity_poly.type
_entity_poly.pdbx_seq_one_letter_code
_entity_poly.pdbx_strand_id
1 'polypeptide(L)'
;MDYSAVEIGAENISALRSFLLEGPPAWEPLRSEMHTDEAAAGYMSLLYGAFCVAVRRRFTPFYTDGEIIRFVADLRITAGPDARLINTLAAEDMIRRVVGTPPPEDTALDDVESVLYAEVFILLYLVSEANFDDADLDDFIQDAAICAKEWLAARHAESSTWA
;
A
#
# COMPACT_ATOMS: atom_id res chain seq x y z
N MET A 1 3.94 -16.92 3.51
CA MET A 1 3.14 -16.86 2.27
C MET A 1 4.08 -17.20 1.13
N ASP A 2 3.73 -18.18 0.30
CA ASP A 2 4.51 -18.55 -0.87
C ASP A 2 4.16 -17.58 -2.01
N TYR A 3 5.15 -16.84 -2.49
CA TYR A 3 4.95 -15.89 -3.57
C TYR A 3 5.29 -16.48 -4.95
N SER A 4 5.90 -17.66 -5.02
CA SER A 4 6.55 -18.19 -6.24
C SER A 4 5.65 -18.30 -7.48
N ALA A 5 4.34 -18.43 -7.29
CA ALA A 5 3.33 -18.54 -8.36
C ALA A 5 2.48 -17.26 -8.53
N VAL A 6 2.80 -16.18 -7.81
CA VAL A 6 2.01 -14.94 -7.83
C VAL A 6 2.38 -14.11 -9.06
N GLU A 7 1.37 -13.78 -9.86
CA GLU A 7 1.48 -12.89 -11.01
C GLU A 7 0.50 -11.72 -10.90
N ILE A 8 0.86 -10.58 -11.50
CA ILE A 8 0.00 -9.39 -11.56
C ILE A 8 -0.66 -9.32 -12.93
N GLY A 9 -1.95 -9.63 -12.98
CA GLY A 9 -2.80 -9.66 -14.17
C GLY A 9 -3.76 -8.47 -14.29
N ALA A 10 -4.61 -8.54 -15.32
CA ALA A 10 -5.59 -7.48 -15.63
C ALA A 10 -6.70 -7.39 -14.57
N GLU A 11 -7.05 -8.53 -13.98
CA GLU A 11 -7.98 -8.65 -12.87
C GLU A 11 -7.48 -7.90 -11.62
N ASN A 12 -6.19 -8.02 -11.27
CA ASN A 12 -5.63 -7.27 -10.15
C ASN A 12 -5.68 -5.76 -10.43
N ILE A 13 -5.36 -5.34 -11.66
CA ILE A 13 -5.40 -3.93 -12.08
C ILE A 13 -6.82 -3.37 -11.98
N SER A 14 -7.82 -4.11 -12.48
CA SER A 14 -9.23 -3.71 -12.39
C SER A 14 -9.70 -3.61 -10.93
N ALA A 15 -9.26 -4.55 -10.10
CA ALA A 15 -9.56 -4.59 -8.67
C ALA A 15 -8.97 -3.37 -7.94
N LEU A 16 -7.69 -3.04 -8.19
CA LEU A 16 -7.06 -1.84 -7.65
C LEU A 16 -7.78 -0.57 -8.11
N ARG A 17 -8.11 -0.44 -9.40
CA ARG A 17 -8.82 0.74 -9.92
C ARG A 17 -10.14 0.97 -9.19
N SER A 18 -10.93 -0.09 -9.03
CA SER A 18 -12.22 -0.03 -8.35
C SER A 18 -12.04 0.39 -6.89
N PHE A 19 -11.06 -0.19 -6.21
CA PHE A 19 -10.73 0.16 -4.82
C PHE A 19 -10.31 1.63 -4.66
N LEU A 20 -9.50 2.17 -5.58
CA LEU A 20 -9.04 3.56 -5.50
C LEU A 20 -10.16 4.58 -5.76
N LEU A 21 -11.16 4.23 -6.57
CA LEU A 21 -12.29 5.11 -6.90
C LEU A 21 -13.41 5.06 -5.87
N GLU A 22 -13.71 3.86 -5.36
CA GLU A 22 -14.90 3.62 -4.54
C GLU A 22 -14.56 3.38 -3.05
N GLY A 23 -13.27 3.24 -2.74
CA GLY A 23 -12.77 3.02 -1.38
C GLY A 23 -13.02 1.60 -0.84
N PRO A 24 -12.96 1.42 0.49
CA PRO A 24 -13.10 0.12 1.14
C PRO A 24 -14.40 -0.64 0.83
N PRO A 25 -15.56 -0.02 0.54
CA PRO A 25 -16.75 -0.78 0.11
C PRO A 25 -16.57 -1.59 -1.18
N ALA A 26 -15.72 -1.13 -2.12
CA ALA A 26 -15.37 -1.90 -3.32
C ALA A 26 -14.49 -3.13 -3.02
N TRP A 27 -14.02 -3.27 -1.79
CA TRP A 27 -13.33 -4.47 -1.30
C TRP A 27 -14.24 -5.68 -1.18
N GLU A 28 -15.50 -5.49 -0.80
CA GLU A 28 -16.40 -6.60 -0.43
C GLU A 28 -16.63 -7.58 -1.60
N PRO A 29 -16.89 -7.12 -2.84
CA PRO A 29 -17.02 -8.02 -3.98
C PRO A 29 -15.70 -8.70 -4.35
N LEU A 30 -14.58 -7.98 -4.30
CA LEU A 30 -13.25 -8.49 -4.67
C LEU A 30 -12.76 -9.59 -3.73
N ARG A 31 -13.07 -9.49 -2.44
CA ARG A 31 -12.79 -10.54 -1.43
C ARG A 31 -13.47 -11.85 -1.81
N SER A 32 -14.63 -11.80 -2.44
CA SER A 32 -15.34 -13.00 -2.88
C SER A 32 -14.70 -13.64 -4.11
N GLU A 33 -13.93 -12.90 -4.91
CA GLU A 33 -13.23 -13.37 -6.12
C GLU A 33 -11.80 -13.88 -5.84
N MET A 34 -11.21 -13.52 -4.69
CA MET A 34 -9.91 -14.01 -4.20
C MET A 34 -10.03 -15.45 -3.67
N HIS A 35 -10.33 -16.39 -4.57
CA HIS A 35 -10.60 -17.80 -4.22
C HIS A 35 -9.35 -18.61 -3.86
N THR A 36 -8.15 -18.09 -4.11
CA THR A 36 -6.87 -18.75 -3.84
C THR A 36 -5.89 -17.83 -3.13
N ASP A 37 -4.93 -18.41 -2.41
CA ASP A 37 -3.88 -17.65 -1.72
C ASP A 37 -3.02 -16.84 -2.70
N GLU A 38 -2.82 -17.34 -3.92
CA GLU A 38 -2.06 -16.66 -4.98
C GLU A 38 -2.80 -15.43 -5.49
N ALA A 39 -4.12 -15.54 -5.75
CA ALA A 39 -4.94 -14.41 -6.15
C ALA A 39 -4.98 -13.35 -5.04
N ALA A 40 -5.05 -13.79 -3.78
CA ALA A 40 -5.00 -12.89 -2.64
C ALA A 40 -3.66 -12.17 -2.52
N ALA A 41 -2.56 -12.90 -2.68
CA ALA A 41 -1.21 -12.35 -2.65
C ALA A 41 -0.93 -11.39 -3.81
N GLY A 42 -1.42 -11.68 -5.02
CA GLY A 42 -1.28 -10.81 -6.19
C GLY A 42 -1.95 -9.46 -5.97
N TYR A 43 -3.18 -9.47 -5.46
CA TYR A 43 -3.87 -8.23 -5.10
C TYR A 43 -3.12 -7.46 -4.00
N MET A 44 -2.73 -8.13 -2.91
CA MET A 44 -2.02 -7.47 -1.81
C MET A 44 -0.68 -6.88 -2.24
N SER A 45 0.02 -7.54 -3.17
CA SER A 45 1.26 -7.03 -3.76
C SER A 45 1.01 -5.77 -4.57
N LEU A 46 -0.10 -5.71 -5.30
CA LEU A 46 -0.48 -4.54 -6.08
C LEU A 46 -0.92 -3.35 -5.20
N LEU A 47 -1.67 -3.63 -4.13
CA LEU A 47 -2.03 -2.62 -3.11
C LEU A 47 -0.77 -2.01 -2.49
N TYR A 48 0.19 -2.85 -2.10
CA TYR A 48 1.47 -2.42 -1.55
C TYR A 48 2.31 -1.64 -2.57
N GLY A 49 2.28 -2.03 -3.85
CA GLY A 49 2.89 -1.29 -4.95
C GLY A 49 2.30 0.12 -5.10
N ALA A 50 0.98 0.25 -5.05
CA ALA A 50 0.30 1.54 -5.10
C ALA A 50 0.65 2.42 -3.89
N PHE A 51 0.68 1.84 -2.69
CA PHE A 51 1.15 2.51 -1.49
C PHE A 51 2.58 3.03 -1.65
N CYS A 52 3.51 2.19 -2.12
CA CYS A 52 4.91 2.58 -2.34
C CYS A 52 5.03 3.75 -3.32
N VAL A 53 4.30 3.70 -4.44
CA VAL A 53 4.32 4.77 -5.46
C VAL A 53 3.75 6.06 -4.88
N ALA A 54 2.61 6.01 -4.19
CA ALA A 54 1.98 7.18 -3.59
C ALA A 54 2.91 7.85 -2.57
N VAL A 55 3.51 7.07 -1.66
CA VAL A 55 4.45 7.56 -0.65
C VAL A 55 5.69 8.16 -1.31
N ARG A 56 6.30 7.48 -2.29
CA ARG A 56 7.47 8.02 -3.01
C ARG A 56 7.14 9.34 -3.70
N ARG A 57 6.00 9.44 -4.40
CA ARG A 57 5.57 10.68 -5.06
C ARG A 57 5.37 11.82 -4.06
N ARG A 58 4.88 11.52 -2.84
CA ARG A 58 4.62 12.54 -1.80
C ARG A 58 5.86 13.05 -1.07
N PHE A 59 6.83 12.17 -0.82
CA PHE A 59 7.97 12.46 0.07
C PHE A 59 9.33 12.54 -0.65
N THR A 60 9.40 12.30 -1.97
CA THR A 60 10.65 12.43 -2.74
C THR A 60 10.75 13.80 -3.41
N PRO A 61 11.96 14.40 -3.54
CA PRO A 61 13.25 13.92 -3.05
C PRO A 61 13.60 14.36 -1.62
N PHE A 62 12.78 15.19 -0.99
CA PHE A 62 13.05 15.75 0.33
C PHE A 62 11.88 15.54 1.26
N TYR A 63 12.19 15.03 2.45
CA TYR A 63 11.29 14.91 3.58
C TYR A 63 12.08 15.09 4.88
N THR A 64 11.34 15.32 5.95
CA THR A 64 11.82 15.34 7.33
C THR A 64 10.97 14.41 8.18
N ASP A 65 11.51 13.90 9.28
CA ASP A 65 10.74 13.10 10.24
C ASP A 65 9.50 13.85 10.72
N GLY A 66 9.62 15.18 10.90
CA GLY A 66 8.51 16.05 11.30
C GLY A 66 7.40 16.16 10.25
N GLU A 67 7.70 15.98 8.97
CA GLU A 67 6.69 15.93 7.91
C GLU A 67 5.95 14.60 7.90
N ILE A 68 6.63 13.49 8.16
CA ILE A 68 5.99 12.17 8.28
C ILE A 68 5.04 12.16 9.49
N ILE A 69 5.49 12.65 10.64
CA ILE A 69 4.66 12.74 11.86
C ILE A 69 3.43 13.62 11.62
N ARG A 70 3.62 14.79 10.98
CA ARG A 70 2.51 15.69 10.67
C ARG A 70 1.52 15.07 9.70
N PHE A 71 2.02 14.40 8.66
CA PHE A 71 1.19 13.68 7.71
C PHE A 71 0.30 12.63 8.41
N VAL A 72 0.87 11.80 9.30
CA VAL A 72 0.08 10.79 10.02
C VAL A 72 -0.93 11.44 10.98
N ALA A 73 -0.60 12.59 11.56
CA ALA A 73 -1.55 13.36 12.36
C ALA A 73 -2.73 13.89 11.51
N ASP A 74 -2.44 14.48 10.35
CA ASP A 74 -3.45 15.02 9.43
C ASP A 74 -4.35 13.89 8.86
N LEU A 75 -3.76 12.74 8.53
CA LEU A 75 -4.46 11.52 8.16
C LEU A 75 -5.46 11.09 9.25
N ARG A 76 -5.01 11.02 10.51
CA ARG A 76 -5.87 10.64 11.63
C ARG A 76 -6.98 11.65 11.89
N ILE A 77 -6.71 12.95 11.72
CA ILE A 77 -7.75 13.98 11.82
C ILE A 77 -8.82 13.77 10.75
N THR A 78 -8.38 13.51 9.51
CA THR A 78 -9.26 13.30 8.35
C THR A 78 -10.10 12.02 8.50
N ALA A 79 -9.52 10.96 9.10
CA ALA A 79 -10.21 9.70 9.36
C ALA A 79 -11.33 9.81 10.42
N GLY A 80 -11.37 10.88 11.22
CA GLY A 80 -12.44 11.14 12.17
C GLY A 80 -12.71 9.95 13.12
N PRO A 81 -13.93 9.37 13.14
CA PRO A 81 -14.24 8.20 13.99
C PRO A 81 -13.32 6.99 13.77
N ASP A 82 -12.76 6.85 12.57
CA ASP A 82 -11.90 5.73 12.18
C ASP A 82 -10.42 5.96 12.56
N ALA A 83 -10.07 7.13 13.11
CA ALA A 83 -8.72 7.44 13.59
C ALA A 83 -8.15 6.42 14.58
N ARG A 84 -9.03 5.68 15.27
CA ARG A 84 -8.66 4.60 16.21
C ARG A 84 -8.12 3.33 15.52
N LEU A 85 -8.43 3.14 14.24
CA LEU A 85 -7.93 2.02 13.42
C LEU A 85 -6.51 2.27 12.91
N ILE A 86 -6.06 3.53 12.94
CA ILE A 86 -4.74 3.93 12.47
C ILE A 86 -3.78 3.93 13.65
N ASN A 87 -2.94 2.90 13.73
CA ASN A 87 -1.80 2.89 14.63
C ASN A 87 -0.74 3.89 14.10
N THR A 88 -0.44 4.93 14.90
CA THR A 88 0.50 5.99 14.49
C THR A 88 1.89 5.45 14.19
N LEU A 89 2.43 4.59 15.05
CA LEU A 89 3.80 4.08 14.87
C LEU A 89 3.88 3.16 13.67
N ALA A 90 2.86 2.32 13.45
CA ALA A 90 2.78 1.48 12.26
C ALA A 90 2.73 2.32 10.98
N ALA A 91 1.89 3.36 10.95
CA ALA A 91 1.77 4.28 9.82
C ALA A 91 3.09 5.01 9.52
N GLU A 92 3.75 5.56 10.54
CA GLU A 92 5.05 6.22 10.37
C GLU A 92 6.14 5.25 9.88
N ASP A 93 6.21 4.04 10.45
CA ASP A 93 7.19 3.03 10.06
C ASP A 93 6.99 2.57 8.61
N MET A 94 5.75 2.34 8.17
CA MET A 94 5.47 1.98 6.78
C MET A 94 5.96 3.05 5.79
N ILE A 95 5.74 4.33 6.10
CA ILE A 95 6.24 5.44 5.27
C ILE A 95 7.77 5.45 5.26
N ARG A 96 8.40 5.38 6.45
CA ARG A 96 9.87 5.38 6.61
C ARG A 96 10.55 4.25 5.83
N ARG A 97 9.98 3.05 5.83
CA ARG A 97 10.48 1.91 5.06
C ARG A 97 10.50 2.18 3.56
N VAL A 98 9.47 2.85 3.04
CA VAL A 98 9.40 3.19 1.61
C VAL A 98 10.42 4.26 1.23
N VAL A 99 10.63 5.26 2.10
CA VAL A 99 11.58 6.37 1.84
C VAL A 99 13.01 6.09 2.30
N GLY A 100 13.28 4.90 2.86
CA GLY A 100 14.61 4.42 3.26
C GLY A 100 15.13 4.97 4.58
N THR A 101 14.27 5.44 5.48
CA THR A 101 14.63 5.94 6.83
C THR A 101 14.53 4.82 7.87
N PRO A 102 15.33 4.87 8.95
CA PRO A 102 15.14 3.99 10.10
C PRO A 102 13.73 4.05 10.70
N PRO A 103 13.21 2.92 11.22
CA PRO A 103 11.93 2.86 11.92
C PRO A 103 11.92 3.79 13.16
N PRO A 104 10.75 4.21 13.66
CA PRO A 104 10.66 4.86 14.97
C PRO A 104 11.12 3.90 16.09
N GLU A 105 11.65 4.47 17.19
CA GLU A 105 11.98 3.67 18.39
C GLU A 105 10.73 2.93 18.91
N ASP A 106 10.92 1.70 19.40
CA ASP A 106 9.86 0.82 19.93
C ASP A 106 8.76 0.40 18.93
N THR A 107 9.04 0.42 17.63
CA THR A 107 8.07 -0.05 16.63
C THR A 107 8.23 -1.53 16.34
N ALA A 108 7.23 -2.34 16.70
CA ALA A 108 7.04 -3.70 16.20
C ALA A 108 5.87 -3.71 15.22
N LEU A 109 6.11 -4.14 13.98
CA LEU A 109 5.07 -4.42 12.98
C LEU A 109 4.66 -5.90 13.05
N ASP A 110 4.29 -6.37 14.23
CA ASP A 110 3.82 -7.75 14.43
C ASP A 110 2.30 -7.88 14.27
N ASP A 111 1.55 -6.79 14.45
CA ASP A 111 0.11 -6.75 14.20
C ASP A 111 -0.22 -6.51 12.72
N VAL A 112 -0.59 -7.58 12.04
CA VAL A 112 -0.98 -7.59 10.62
C VAL A 112 -2.18 -6.67 10.36
N GLU A 113 -3.13 -6.57 11.29
CA GLU A 113 -4.32 -5.74 11.13
C GLU A 113 -3.95 -4.24 11.16
N SER A 114 -3.12 -3.80 12.11
CA SER A 114 -2.62 -2.43 12.17
C SER A 114 -1.84 -2.03 10.91
N VAL A 115 -1.01 -2.94 10.37
CA VAL A 115 -0.24 -2.69 9.13
C VAL A 115 -1.19 -2.50 7.96
N LEU A 116 -2.18 -3.40 7.80
CA LEU A 116 -3.13 -3.32 6.70
C LEU A 116 -3.96 -2.03 6.75
N TYR A 117 -4.46 -1.66 7.93
CA TYR A 117 -5.19 -0.39 8.07
C TYR A 117 -4.29 0.80 7.76
N ALA A 118 -3.07 0.84 8.29
CA ALA A 118 -2.14 1.92 7.99
C ALA A 118 -1.90 2.05 6.48
N GLU A 119 -1.62 0.94 5.78
CA GLU A 119 -1.42 0.92 4.33
C GLU A 119 -2.63 1.52 3.57
N VAL A 120 -3.83 1.02 3.87
CA VAL A 120 -5.07 1.41 3.20
C VAL A 120 -5.40 2.88 3.47
N PHE A 121 -5.36 3.32 4.72
CA PHE A 121 -5.71 4.69 5.08
C PHE A 121 -4.70 5.69 4.48
N ILE A 122 -3.40 5.38 4.52
CA ILE A 122 -2.38 6.24 3.89
C ILE A 122 -2.59 6.31 2.38
N LEU A 123 -2.79 5.17 1.72
CA LEU A 123 -2.98 5.11 0.27
C LEU A 123 -4.19 5.94 -0.16
N LEU A 124 -5.36 5.71 0.46
CA LEU A 124 -6.58 6.42 0.09
C LEU A 124 -6.47 7.93 0.37
N TYR A 125 -5.81 8.32 1.47
CA TYR A 125 -5.57 9.72 1.77
C TYR A 125 -4.67 10.37 0.71
N LEU A 126 -3.55 9.75 0.34
CA LEU A 126 -2.64 10.27 -0.69
C LEU A 126 -3.29 10.35 -2.08
N VAL A 127 -4.09 9.35 -2.44
CA VAL A 127 -4.84 9.33 -3.71
C VAL A 127 -5.89 10.44 -3.71
N SER A 128 -6.57 10.68 -2.58
CA SER A 128 -7.51 11.80 -2.45
C SER A 128 -6.83 13.17 -2.55
N GLU A 129 -5.62 13.33 -1.98
CA GLU A 129 -4.83 14.57 -2.11
C GLU A 129 -4.32 14.80 -3.55
N ALA A 130 -3.99 13.71 -4.27
CA ALA A 130 -3.49 13.79 -5.63
C ALA A 130 -4.54 14.27 -6.64
N ASN A 131 -5.84 14.06 -6.35
CA ASN A 131 -6.96 14.50 -7.17
C ASN A 131 -6.78 14.16 -8.66
N PHE A 132 -6.50 12.88 -8.93
CA PHE A 132 -6.26 12.36 -10.27
C PHE A 132 -7.45 12.59 -11.20
N ASP A 133 -7.16 12.91 -12.47
CA ASP A 133 -8.09 12.62 -13.55
C ASP A 133 -7.98 11.16 -14.00
N ASP A 134 -8.80 10.75 -14.97
CA ASP A 134 -8.81 9.36 -15.44
C ASP A 134 -7.47 8.91 -16.02
N ALA A 135 -6.74 9.80 -16.69
CA ALA A 135 -5.45 9.48 -17.31
C ALA A 135 -4.34 9.40 -16.25
N ASP A 136 -4.32 10.34 -15.31
CA ASP A 136 -3.37 10.33 -14.20
C ASP A 136 -3.55 9.10 -13.30
N LEU A 137 -4.79 8.66 -13.10
CA LEU A 137 -5.10 7.44 -12.35
C LEU A 137 -4.59 6.19 -13.09
N ASP A 138 -4.76 6.14 -14.41
CA ASP A 138 -4.25 5.03 -15.22
C ASP A 138 -2.72 4.95 -15.16
N ASP A 139 -2.03 6.08 -15.30
CA ASP A 139 -0.57 6.15 -15.16
C ASP A 139 -0.11 5.75 -13.76
N PHE A 140 -0.82 6.20 -12.71
CA PHE A 140 -0.55 5.79 -11.32
C PHE A 140 -0.68 4.28 -11.13
N ILE A 141 -1.72 3.66 -11.68
CA ILE A 141 -1.94 2.21 -11.58
C ILE A 141 -0.87 1.42 -12.36
N GLN A 142 -0.40 1.92 -13.50
CA GLN A 142 0.71 1.30 -14.22
C GLN A 142 2.01 1.35 -13.41
N ASP A 143 2.33 2.49 -12.80
CA ASP A 143 3.49 2.61 -11.91
C ASP A 143 3.38 1.66 -10.70
N ALA A 144 2.19 1.55 -10.11
CA ALA A 144 1.92 0.62 -9.01
C ALA A 144 2.15 -0.83 -9.44
N ALA A 145 1.69 -1.21 -10.64
CA ALA A 145 1.88 -2.55 -11.18
C ALA A 145 3.35 -2.87 -11.48
N ILE A 146 4.13 -1.90 -11.97
CA ILE A 146 5.57 -2.05 -12.15
C ILE A 146 6.23 -2.27 -10.79
N CYS A 147 5.93 -1.41 -9.81
CA CYS A 147 6.49 -1.52 -8.46
C CYS A 147 6.17 -2.86 -7.80
N ALA A 148 4.93 -3.34 -7.92
CA ALA A 148 4.50 -4.64 -7.41
C ALA A 148 5.25 -5.81 -8.06
N LYS A 149 5.43 -5.77 -9.39
CA LYS A 149 6.18 -6.79 -10.13
C LYS A 149 7.65 -6.83 -9.74
N GLU A 150 8.29 -5.68 -9.54
CA GLU A 150 9.67 -5.60 -9.06
C GLU A 150 9.81 -6.20 -7.65
N TRP A 151 8.87 -5.90 -6.76
CA TRP A 151 8.85 -6.43 -5.40
C TRP A 151 8.62 -7.96 -5.38
N LEU A 152 7.72 -8.47 -6.22
CA LEU A 152 7.49 -9.91 -6.38
C LEU A 152 8.72 -10.62 -6.93
N ALA A 153 9.37 -10.04 -7.95
CA ALA A 153 10.59 -10.60 -8.54
C ALA A 153 11.71 -10.77 -7.50
N ALA A 154 11.88 -9.81 -6.58
CA ALA A 154 12.83 -9.93 -5.48
C ALA A 154 12.49 -11.11 -4.55
N ARG A 155 11.22 -11.30 -4.19
CA ARG A 155 10.76 -12.43 -3.35
C ARG A 155 10.88 -13.78 -4.05
N HIS A 156 10.66 -13.85 -5.36
CA HIS A 156 10.87 -15.08 -6.13
C HIS A 156 12.36 -15.48 -6.13
N ALA A 157 13.27 -14.50 -6.26
CA ALA A 157 14.71 -14.76 -6.21
C ALA A 157 15.17 -15.25 -4.83
N GLU A 158 14.64 -14.67 -3.74
CA GLU A 158 14.90 -15.13 -2.37
C GLU A 158 14.44 -16.57 -2.16
N SER A 159 13.23 -16.91 -2.63
CA SER A 159 12.66 -18.26 -2.51
C SER A 159 13.46 -19.30 -3.29
N SER A 160 13.97 -18.91 -4.47
CA SER A 160 14.79 -19.77 -5.34
C SER A 160 16.22 -19.98 -4.81
N THR A 161 16.70 -19.13 -3.91
CA THR A 161 18.05 -19.25 -3.33
C THR A 161 18.10 -20.28 -2.19
N TRP A 162 16.94 -20.67 -1.65
CA TRP A 162 16.80 -21.62 -0.55
C TRP A 162 16.13 -22.95 -0.94
N ALA A 163 15.82 -23.13 -2.23
CA ALA A 163 15.25 -24.37 -2.81
C ALA A 163 16.35 -25.22 -3.48
#